data_AF-A0A4P8PSE9-F1
#
_entry.id   AF-A0A4P8PSE9-F1
#
_cell.length_a   1.000
_cell.length_b   1.000
_cell.length_c   1.000
_cell.angle_alpha   90.00
_cell.angle_beta   90.00
_cell.angle_gamma   90.00
#
_symmetry.space_group_name_H-M   'P 1'
#
loop_
_entity.id
_entity.type
_entity.pdbx_description
1 polymer ?
#
loop_
_entity_poly.entity_id
_entity_poly.type
_entity_poly.pdbx_seq_one_letter_code
_entity_poly.pdbx_strand_id
1 'polypeptide(L)'
;MPNLTTALLDPILAADPAGPRITYYDDATGERIELSAVTLANWAAKTANLLADEFGLLPGARVAVLLPAHWQTAAVLLGAWWAGLEVTLDADPDAEAALVTADRLGDVADVAEVAVLSLDAFGRPAPDLPVGVTDYATAVRVHGDQFRAVAGTGAALDGRSVDDVVAAARAAAGEQHVGAGDRVLSTRRWPTADDVVTGLLSILAVGASLVQVSNPDAGAMERRVVSEKVTTQLAG
;
A
#
# COMPACT_ATOMS: atom_id res chain seq x y z
N MET A 1 -11.48 -7.13 -17.31
CA MET A 1 -11.95 -6.47 -16.07
C MET A 1 -10.87 -5.48 -15.65
N PRO A 2 -11.23 -4.36 -14.97
CA PRO A 2 -10.20 -3.48 -14.41
C PRO A 2 -9.31 -4.26 -13.44
N ASN A 3 -8.04 -3.86 -13.28
CA ASN A 3 -7.20 -4.40 -12.21
C ASN A 3 -7.67 -3.87 -10.85
N LEU A 4 -7.10 -4.39 -9.77
CA LEU A 4 -7.51 -4.06 -8.40
C LEU A 4 -7.33 -2.56 -8.09
N THR A 5 -6.25 -1.93 -8.55
CA THR A 5 -6.00 -0.49 -8.32
C THR A 5 -7.03 0.37 -9.01
N THR A 6 -7.37 0.09 -10.27
CA THR A 6 -8.44 0.79 -11.01
C THR A 6 -9.79 0.59 -10.32
N ALA A 7 -10.10 -0.64 -9.86
CA ALA A 7 -11.35 -0.93 -9.16
C ALA A 7 -11.50 -0.15 -7.83
N LEU A 8 -10.38 0.14 -7.17
CA LEU A 8 -10.34 0.88 -5.90
C LEU A 8 -10.26 2.40 -6.11
N LEU A 9 -9.32 2.89 -6.92
CA LEU A 9 -8.98 4.30 -7.03
C LEU A 9 -9.89 5.10 -7.96
N ASP A 10 -10.41 4.52 -9.05
CA ASP A 10 -11.23 5.28 -9.99
C ASP A 10 -12.47 5.92 -9.32
N PRO A 11 -13.26 5.18 -8.49
CA PRO A 11 -14.38 5.79 -7.78
C PRO A 11 -13.97 6.90 -6.81
N ILE A 12 -12.79 6.76 -6.17
CA ILE A 12 -12.26 7.74 -5.22
C ILE A 12 -11.86 9.02 -5.95
N LEU A 13 -11.07 8.88 -7.02
CA LEU A 13 -10.57 10.00 -7.82
C LEU A 13 -11.70 10.75 -8.53
N ALA A 14 -12.76 10.05 -8.94
CA ALA A 14 -13.95 10.67 -9.52
C ALA A 14 -14.76 11.48 -8.49
N ALA A 15 -14.76 11.06 -7.22
CA ALA A 15 -15.56 11.69 -6.17
C ALA A 15 -14.81 12.84 -5.45
N ASP A 16 -13.58 12.59 -5.00
CA ASP A 16 -12.77 13.54 -4.25
C ASP A 16 -11.26 13.30 -4.47
N PRO A 17 -10.69 13.83 -5.57
CA PRO A 17 -9.28 13.62 -5.90
C PRO A 17 -8.32 14.36 -4.95
N ALA A 18 -8.76 15.47 -4.35
CA ALA A 18 -7.92 16.32 -3.51
C ALA A 18 -8.04 15.98 -2.01
N GLY A 19 -9.08 15.27 -1.60
CA GLY A 19 -9.32 14.87 -0.22
C GLY A 19 -8.27 13.92 0.34
N PRO A 20 -8.09 13.91 1.68
CA PRO A 20 -7.13 13.06 2.35
C PRO A 20 -7.50 11.59 2.14
N ARG A 21 -6.55 10.79 1.66
CA ARG A 21 -6.78 9.36 1.45
C ARG A 21 -6.11 8.48 2.48
N ILE A 22 -4.87 8.80 2.78
CA ILE A 22 -4.11 8.13 3.84
C ILE A 22 -3.34 9.19 4.63
N THR A 23 -3.51 9.18 5.94
CA THR A 23 -2.65 9.90 6.88
C THR A 23 -1.94 8.86 7.71
N TYR A 24 -0.63 8.96 7.75
CA TYR A 24 0.24 8.07 8.51
C TYR A 24 0.81 8.81 9.70
N TYR A 25 0.84 8.11 10.83
CA TYR A 25 1.52 8.50 12.06
C TYR A 25 2.47 7.41 12.50
N ASP A 26 3.61 7.80 13.04
CA ASP A 26 4.42 6.97 13.93
C ASP A 26 4.64 7.71 15.25
N ASP A 27 4.05 7.21 16.32
CA ASP A 27 4.10 7.90 17.62
C ASP A 27 5.44 7.71 18.34
N ALA A 28 6.26 6.73 17.93
CA ALA A 28 7.60 6.57 18.48
C ALA A 28 8.58 7.62 17.92
N THR A 29 8.38 8.04 16.66
CA THR A 29 9.25 9.03 15.99
C THR A 29 8.62 10.42 15.94
N GLY A 30 7.30 10.53 16.14
CA GLY A 30 6.52 11.76 15.99
C GLY A 30 6.23 12.12 14.54
N GLU A 31 6.49 11.22 13.60
CA GLU A 31 6.26 11.46 12.18
C GLU A 31 4.77 11.54 11.85
N ARG A 32 4.42 12.46 10.95
CA ARG A 32 3.09 12.60 10.36
C ARG A 32 3.22 12.96 8.88
N ILE A 33 2.53 12.22 8.04
CA ILE A 33 2.35 12.59 6.62
C ILE A 33 0.93 12.29 6.16
N GLU A 34 0.42 13.11 5.25
CA GLU A 34 -0.90 12.97 4.66
C GLU A 34 -0.80 13.02 3.14
N LEU A 35 -1.45 12.08 2.47
CA LEU A 35 -1.55 12.00 1.03
C LEU A 35 -3.00 12.15 0.62
N SER A 36 -3.25 13.01 -0.37
CA SER A 36 -4.53 13.04 -1.08
C SER A 36 -4.70 11.80 -1.96
N ALA A 37 -5.90 11.58 -2.48
CA ALA A 37 -6.14 10.51 -3.45
C ALA A 37 -5.25 10.65 -4.71
N VAL A 38 -5.08 11.86 -5.24
CA VAL A 38 -4.17 12.12 -6.37
C VAL A 38 -2.72 11.85 -5.99
N THR A 39 -2.26 12.30 -4.83
CA THR A 39 -0.87 12.04 -4.42
C THR A 39 -0.62 10.54 -4.26
N LEU A 40 -1.55 9.81 -3.64
CA LEU A 40 -1.44 8.35 -3.51
C LEU A 40 -1.42 7.67 -4.88
N ALA A 41 -2.29 8.07 -5.81
CA ALA A 41 -2.32 7.55 -7.17
C ALA A 41 -1.01 7.83 -7.93
N ASN A 42 -0.42 9.02 -7.77
CA ASN A 42 0.87 9.35 -8.40
C ASN A 42 2.01 8.46 -7.88
N TRP A 43 2.06 8.17 -6.57
CA TRP A 43 3.05 7.25 -6.01
C TRP A 43 2.82 5.80 -6.49
N ALA A 44 1.57 5.36 -6.57
CA ALA A 44 1.23 4.06 -7.14
C ALA A 44 1.64 3.95 -8.62
N ALA A 45 1.38 4.99 -9.43
CA ALA A 45 1.79 5.02 -10.83
C ALA A 45 3.32 4.99 -11.00
N LYS A 46 4.05 5.74 -10.17
CA LYS A 46 5.52 5.68 -10.14
C LYS A 46 6.04 4.29 -9.78
N THR A 47 5.41 3.64 -8.82
CA THR A 47 5.74 2.27 -8.41
C THR A 47 5.45 1.28 -9.54
N ALA A 48 4.31 1.43 -10.23
CA ALA A 48 3.98 0.60 -11.39
C ALA A 48 5.01 0.75 -12.52
N ASN A 49 5.45 1.98 -12.82
CA ASN A 49 6.53 2.26 -13.78
C ASN A 49 7.87 1.66 -13.31
N LEU A 50 8.23 1.77 -12.03
CA LEU A 50 9.43 1.13 -11.48
C LEU A 50 9.42 -0.38 -11.72
N LEU A 51 8.31 -1.04 -11.36
CA LEU A 51 8.19 -2.49 -11.48
C LEU A 51 8.17 -2.96 -12.94
N ALA A 52 7.48 -2.23 -13.82
CA ALA A 52 7.36 -2.62 -15.22
C ALA A 52 8.57 -2.24 -16.07
N ASP A 53 9.08 -1.02 -15.94
CA ASP A 53 10.08 -0.46 -16.85
C ASP A 53 11.52 -0.68 -16.37
N GLU A 54 11.76 -0.60 -15.05
CA GLU A 54 13.10 -0.75 -14.49
C GLU A 54 13.37 -2.21 -14.08
N PHE A 55 12.46 -2.83 -13.34
CA PHE A 55 12.60 -4.25 -12.96
C PHE A 55 12.13 -5.21 -14.06
N GLY A 56 11.40 -4.72 -15.07
CA GLY A 56 11.02 -5.52 -16.23
C GLY A 56 9.91 -6.55 -15.96
N LEU A 57 9.13 -6.39 -14.89
CA LEU A 57 8.08 -7.36 -14.54
C LEU A 57 6.95 -7.35 -15.56
N LEU A 58 6.52 -8.55 -15.93
CA LEU A 58 5.39 -8.74 -16.84
C LEU A 58 4.08 -8.92 -16.05
N PRO A 59 2.92 -8.58 -16.64
CA PRO A 59 1.63 -8.85 -16.02
C PRO A 59 1.46 -10.34 -15.66
N GLY A 60 1.00 -10.61 -14.45
CA GLY A 60 0.90 -11.95 -13.87
C GLY A 60 2.17 -12.43 -13.15
N ALA A 61 3.28 -11.69 -13.20
CA ALA A 61 4.44 -11.96 -12.36
C ALA A 61 4.12 -11.76 -10.88
N ARG A 62 4.85 -12.48 -10.02
CA ARG A 62 4.69 -12.43 -8.57
C ARG A 62 5.69 -11.45 -7.95
N VAL A 63 5.22 -10.65 -7.01
CA VAL A 63 6.03 -9.70 -6.25
C VAL A 63 5.79 -9.86 -4.76
N ALA A 64 6.85 -10.13 -4.00
CA ALA A 64 6.80 -10.25 -2.55
C ALA A 64 6.86 -8.86 -1.91
N VAL A 65 5.89 -8.52 -1.06
CA VAL A 65 5.81 -7.22 -0.36
C VAL A 65 5.87 -7.46 1.13
N LEU A 66 7.08 -7.44 1.70
CA LEU A 66 7.35 -7.73 3.12
C LEU A 66 7.48 -6.42 3.91
N LEU A 67 6.40 -5.64 3.91
CA LEU A 67 6.38 -4.30 4.48
C LEU A 67 5.32 -4.18 5.60
N PRO A 68 5.56 -3.37 6.64
CA PRO A 68 4.57 -3.10 7.67
C PRO A 68 3.44 -2.20 7.14
N ALA A 69 2.41 -2.00 7.96
CA ALA A 69 1.34 -1.07 7.65
C ALA A 69 1.86 0.38 7.58
N HIS A 70 1.98 0.91 6.36
CA HIS A 70 2.60 2.21 6.09
C HIS A 70 2.01 2.83 4.81
N TRP A 71 2.10 4.15 4.67
CA TRP A 71 1.62 4.81 3.44
C TRP A 71 2.41 4.39 2.20
N GLN A 72 3.72 4.16 2.34
CA GLN A 72 4.55 3.65 1.25
C GLN A 72 4.12 2.22 0.88
N THR A 73 3.79 1.38 1.86
CA THR A 73 3.23 0.03 1.60
C THR A 73 1.94 0.12 0.79
N ALA A 74 1.03 1.02 1.14
CA ALA A 74 -0.19 1.23 0.36
C ALA A 74 0.12 1.66 -1.09
N ALA A 75 1.09 2.56 -1.30
CA ALA A 75 1.53 2.97 -2.63
C ALA A 75 2.16 1.81 -3.43
N VAL A 76 2.99 0.99 -2.79
CA VAL A 76 3.62 -0.20 -3.39
C VAL A 76 2.58 -1.22 -3.83
N LEU A 77 1.67 -1.58 -2.93
CA LEU A 77 0.60 -2.54 -3.21
C LEU A 77 -0.27 -2.06 -4.39
N LEU A 78 -0.70 -0.80 -4.34
CA LEU A 78 -1.47 -0.19 -5.44
C LEU A 78 -0.66 -0.15 -6.74
N GLY A 79 0.63 0.14 -6.70
CA GLY A 79 1.48 0.13 -7.89
C GLY A 79 1.63 -1.26 -8.51
N ALA A 80 1.90 -2.28 -7.69
CA ALA A 80 2.01 -3.67 -8.13
C ALA A 80 0.72 -4.15 -8.82
N TRP A 81 -0.43 -3.91 -8.20
CA TRP A 81 -1.71 -4.26 -8.80
C TRP A 81 -2.04 -3.42 -10.05
N TRP A 82 -1.58 -2.17 -10.13
CA TRP A 82 -1.78 -1.34 -11.33
C TRP A 82 -0.99 -1.88 -12.53
N ALA A 83 0.21 -2.41 -12.27
CA ALA A 83 1.04 -3.13 -13.24
C ALA A 83 0.51 -4.53 -13.59
N GLY A 84 -0.54 -5.01 -12.90
CA GLY A 84 -1.15 -6.31 -13.15
C GLY A 84 -0.37 -7.48 -12.54
N LEU A 85 0.36 -7.23 -11.45
CA LEU A 85 1.15 -8.23 -10.74
C LEU A 85 0.32 -8.93 -9.65
N GLU A 86 0.73 -10.16 -9.30
CA GLU A 86 0.26 -10.86 -8.12
C GLU A 86 1.14 -10.47 -6.91
N VAL A 87 0.52 -9.94 -5.86
CA VAL A 87 1.22 -9.64 -4.61
C VAL A 87 1.18 -10.85 -3.68
N THR A 88 2.34 -11.19 -3.11
CA THR A 88 2.46 -12.06 -1.93
C THR A 88 2.98 -11.28 -0.73
N LEU A 89 2.58 -11.66 0.48
CA LEU A 89 2.94 -10.93 1.72
C LEU A 89 3.92 -11.70 2.63
N ASP A 90 4.41 -12.84 2.14
CA ASP A 90 5.47 -13.64 2.72
C ASP A 90 6.60 -13.82 1.72
N ALA A 91 7.77 -14.25 2.23
CA ALA A 91 8.89 -14.58 1.36
C ALA A 91 8.48 -15.70 0.39
N ASP A 92 8.70 -15.45 -0.89
CA ASP A 92 8.21 -16.30 -1.96
C ASP A 92 9.35 -16.60 -2.95
N PRO A 93 9.78 -17.86 -3.06
CA PRO A 93 10.87 -18.24 -3.96
C PRO A 93 10.49 -18.12 -5.45
N ASP A 94 9.19 -18.04 -5.75
CA ASP A 94 8.69 -17.84 -7.11
C ASP A 94 8.46 -16.35 -7.44
N ALA A 95 8.76 -15.43 -6.51
CA ALA A 95 8.66 -13.99 -6.75
C ALA A 95 9.81 -13.50 -7.64
N GLU A 96 9.47 -12.72 -8.66
CA GLU A 96 10.44 -12.11 -9.58
C GLU A 96 11.06 -10.83 -8.99
N ALA A 97 10.34 -10.17 -8.08
CA ALA A 97 10.84 -9.05 -7.30
C ALA A 97 10.35 -9.05 -5.85
N ALA A 98 11.08 -8.36 -4.98
CA ALA A 98 10.71 -8.16 -3.59
C ALA A 98 10.85 -6.70 -3.14
N LEU A 99 9.85 -6.20 -2.42
CA LEU A 99 9.88 -4.91 -1.74
C LEU A 99 9.87 -5.13 -0.24
N VAL A 100 10.95 -4.74 0.42
CA VAL A 100 11.23 -5.13 1.81
C VAL A 100 11.79 -3.97 2.62
N THR A 101 11.81 -4.09 3.95
CA THR A 101 12.64 -3.25 4.81
C THR A 101 14.06 -3.83 4.91
N ALA A 102 15.04 -3.02 5.31
CA ALA A 102 16.44 -3.45 5.38
C ALA A 102 16.68 -4.68 6.27
N ASP A 103 15.91 -4.83 7.36
CA ASP A 103 15.96 -5.96 8.28
C ASP A 103 15.39 -7.26 7.70
N ARG A 104 14.63 -7.18 6.60
CA ARG A 104 14.01 -8.31 5.89
C ARG A 104 14.79 -8.73 4.63
N LEU A 105 15.92 -8.08 4.32
CA LEU A 105 16.75 -8.42 3.16
C LEU A 105 17.19 -9.89 3.14
N GLY A 106 17.45 -10.48 4.31
CA GLY A 106 17.86 -11.88 4.42
C GLY A 106 16.78 -12.88 3.97
N ASP A 107 15.51 -12.48 3.98
CA ASP A 107 14.39 -13.36 3.63
C ASP A 107 14.19 -13.49 2.11
N VAL A 108 14.82 -12.60 1.33
CA VAL A 108 14.65 -12.48 -0.13
C VAL A 108 15.97 -12.57 -0.86
N ALA A 109 16.97 -13.23 -0.27
CA ALA A 109 18.33 -13.31 -0.79
C ALA A 109 18.43 -13.94 -2.19
N ASP A 110 17.47 -14.79 -2.55
CA ASP A 110 17.41 -15.48 -3.85
C ASP A 110 16.54 -14.75 -4.89
N VAL A 111 15.91 -13.63 -4.52
CA VAL A 111 15.08 -12.82 -5.43
C VAL A 111 15.97 -11.92 -6.29
N ALA A 112 15.73 -11.90 -7.61
CA ALA A 112 16.59 -11.19 -8.56
C ALA A 112 16.53 -9.66 -8.40
N GLU A 113 15.32 -9.11 -8.30
CA GLU A 113 15.09 -7.67 -8.16
C GLU A 113 14.61 -7.33 -6.75
N VAL A 114 15.39 -6.55 -6.00
CA VAL A 114 15.05 -6.20 -4.61
C VAL A 114 15.07 -4.69 -4.42
N ALA A 115 13.95 -4.14 -3.96
CA ALA A 115 13.83 -2.75 -3.53
C ALA A 115 13.69 -2.66 -2.01
N VAL A 116 14.53 -1.85 -1.36
CA VAL A 116 14.43 -1.57 0.07
C VAL A 116 13.71 -0.24 0.31
N LEU A 117 12.75 -0.28 1.24
CA LEU A 117 12.03 0.88 1.74
C LEU A 117 12.57 1.27 3.12
N SER A 118 12.99 2.52 3.25
CA SER A 118 13.40 3.10 4.54
C SER A 118 12.22 3.31 5.50
N LEU A 119 11.00 3.37 4.94
CA LEU A 119 9.76 3.77 5.63
C LEU A 119 9.81 5.15 6.28
N ASP A 120 10.81 5.97 5.95
CA ASP A 120 10.82 7.36 6.37
C ASP A 120 9.58 8.08 5.85
N ALA A 121 8.87 8.80 6.72
CA ALA A 121 7.61 9.42 6.33
C ALA A 121 7.73 10.34 5.10
N PHE A 122 8.88 11.00 4.90
CA PHE A 122 9.14 11.89 3.75
C PHE A 122 9.88 11.22 2.59
N GLY A 123 10.18 9.92 2.71
CA GLY A 123 10.87 9.11 1.72
C GLY A 123 12.35 9.49 1.58
N ARG A 124 13.07 9.63 2.70
CA ARG A 124 14.54 9.58 2.71
C ARG A 124 15.02 8.18 2.26
N PRO A 125 16.19 8.07 1.60
CA PRO A 125 16.76 6.79 1.22
C PRO A 125 17.13 5.95 2.45
N ALA A 126 17.13 4.63 2.29
CA ALA A 126 17.67 3.70 3.28
C ALA A 126 19.20 3.84 3.33
N PRO A 127 19.80 3.92 4.54
CA PRO A 127 21.25 4.00 4.67
C PRO A 127 21.91 2.65 4.38
N ASP A 128 23.17 2.70 3.91
CA ASP A 128 24.09 1.55 3.87
C ASP A 128 23.58 0.30 3.12
N LEU A 129 22.82 0.48 2.04
CA LEU A 129 22.34 -0.64 1.24
C LEU A 129 23.49 -1.41 0.55
N PRO A 130 23.42 -2.75 0.49
CA PRO A 130 24.35 -3.55 -0.28
C PRO A 130 24.36 -3.18 -1.76
N VAL A 131 25.49 -3.38 -2.42
CA VAL A 131 25.59 -3.20 -3.88
C VAL A 131 24.61 -4.12 -4.59
N GLY A 132 23.86 -3.58 -5.54
CA GLY A 132 22.85 -4.31 -6.31
C GLY A 132 21.45 -4.28 -5.69
N VAL A 133 21.29 -3.77 -4.47
CA VAL A 133 19.96 -3.53 -3.88
C VAL A 133 19.48 -2.14 -4.25
N THR A 134 18.24 -2.07 -4.75
CA THR A 134 17.61 -0.81 -5.15
C THR A 134 17.07 -0.08 -3.93
N ASP A 135 17.39 1.21 -3.78
CA ASP A 135 16.69 2.07 -2.83
C ASP A 135 15.37 2.53 -3.45
N TYR A 136 14.24 2.10 -2.87
CA TYR A 136 12.92 2.43 -3.42
C TYR A 136 12.68 3.94 -3.48
N ALA A 137 13.03 4.68 -2.43
CA ALA A 137 12.66 6.08 -2.28
C ALA A 137 13.32 7.00 -3.33
N THR A 138 14.54 6.66 -3.75
CA THR A 138 15.27 7.38 -4.81
C THR A 138 14.89 6.88 -6.20
N ALA A 139 14.74 5.56 -6.39
CA ALA A 139 14.37 4.97 -7.67
C ALA A 139 12.96 5.40 -8.11
N VAL A 140 11.96 5.26 -7.24
CA VAL A 140 10.55 5.53 -7.58
C VAL A 140 10.30 7.00 -7.98
N ARG A 141 11.09 7.96 -7.48
CA ARG A 141 10.86 9.40 -7.73
C ARG A 141 11.17 9.81 -9.16
N VAL A 142 12.06 9.10 -9.85
CA VAL A 142 12.43 9.44 -11.24
C VAL A 142 11.41 8.95 -12.26
N HIS A 143 10.51 8.05 -11.86
CA HIS A 143 9.48 7.49 -12.71
C HIS A 143 8.30 8.44 -12.95
N GLY A 144 7.56 8.23 -14.04
CA GLY A 144 6.36 9.00 -14.37
C GLY A 144 5.23 8.84 -13.35
N ASP A 145 4.39 9.86 -13.18
CA ASP A 145 3.18 9.83 -12.32
C ASP A 145 1.91 9.40 -13.07
N GLN A 146 2.07 8.93 -14.31
CA GLN A 146 1.03 8.32 -15.11
C GLN A 146 1.41 6.89 -15.42
N PHE A 147 0.43 5.99 -15.35
CA PHE A 147 0.61 4.60 -15.73
C PHE A 147 -0.62 4.15 -16.52
N ARG A 148 -0.39 3.48 -17.66
CA ARG A 148 -1.49 2.89 -18.42
C ARG A 148 -1.85 1.55 -17.79
N ALA A 149 -3.02 1.50 -17.16
CA ALA A 149 -3.50 0.30 -16.49
C ALA A 149 -3.42 -0.94 -17.41
N VAL A 150 -2.83 -2.01 -16.88
CA VAL A 150 -2.91 -3.34 -17.47
C VAL A 150 -4.18 -4.01 -16.97
N ALA A 151 -4.89 -4.73 -17.85
CA ALA A 151 -6.06 -5.49 -17.42
C ALA A 151 -5.66 -6.53 -16.36
N GLY A 152 -6.47 -6.66 -15.30
CA GLY A 152 -6.24 -7.70 -14.30
C GLY A 152 -6.40 -9.08 -14.95
N THR A 153 -5.32 -9.85 -15.02
CA THR A 153 -5.30 -11.24 -15.48
C THR A 153 -4.70 -12.10 -14.39
N GLY A 154 -5.41 -13.15 -13.96
CA GLY A 154 -4.92 -14.05 -12.91
C GLY A 154 -5.21 -13.56 -11.48
N ALA A 155 -4.36 -13.97 -10.55
CA ALA A 155 -4.44 -13.59 -9.15
C ALA A 155 -3.87 -12.18 -8.91
N ALA A 156 -4.43 -11.48 -7.93
CA ALA A 156 -3.99 -10.16 -7.50
C ALA A 156 -3.30 -10.21 -6.12
N LEU A 157 -3.76 -11.06 -5.20
CA LEU A 157 -3.27 -11.10 -3.83
C LEU A 157 -3.34 -12.52 -3.28
N ASP A 158 -2.19 -13.15 -3.03
CA ASP A 158 -2.06 -14.51 -2.48
C ASP A 158 -3.01 -15.53 -3.15
N GLY A 159 -2.94 -15.63 -4.48
CA GLY A 159 -3.78 -16.53 -5.28
C GLY A 159 -5.23 -16.09 -5.48
N ARG A 160 -5.70 -15.00 -4.85
CA ARG A 160 -7.07 -14.50 -4.97
C ARG A 160 -7.24 -13.63 -6.22
N SER A 161 -8.33 -13.80 -6.94
CA SER A 161 -8.64 -12.96 -8.10
C SER A 161 -8.98 -11.52 -7.70
N VAL A 162 -8.93 -10.59 -8.66
CA VAL A 162 -9.36 -9.19 -8.43
C VAL A 162 -10.79 -9.13 -7.88
N ASP A 163 -11.71 -9.91 -8.44
CA ASP A 163 -13.12 -9.91 -8.05
C ASP A 163 -13.32 -10.42 -6.61
N ASP A 164 -12.60 -11.49 -6.25
CA ASP A 164 -12.65 -12.05 -4.89
C ASP A 164 -12.12 -11.04 -3.86
N VAL A 165 -11.02 -10.35 -4.17
CA VAL A 165 -10.44 -9.34 -3.28
C VAL A 165 -11.38 -8.14 -3.12
N VAL A 166 -11.98 -7.65 -4.21
CA VAL A 166 -12.95 -6.53 -4.14
C VAL A 166 -14.20 -6.94 -3.36
N ALA A 167 -14.71 -8.16 -3.57
CA ALA A 167 -15.87 -8.66 -2.83
C ALA A 167 -15.57 -8.78 -1.33
N ALA A 168 -14.42 -9.36 -0.98
CA ALA A 168 -13.97 -9.50 0.41
C ALA A 168 -13.77 -8.13 1.07
N ALA A 169 -13.16 -7.17 0.38
CA ALA A 169 -12.98 -5.80 0.88
C ALA A 169 -14.32 -5.12 1.19
N ARG A 170 -15.30 -5.21 0.29
CA ARG A 170 -16.64 -4.63 0.49
C ARG A 170 -17.40 -5.31 1.63
N ALA A 171 -17.30 -6.64 1.75
CA ALA A 171 -17.90 -7.38 2.85
C ALA A 171 -17.29 -6.96 4.20
N ALA A 172 -15.96 -6.91 4.28
CA ALA A 172 -15.24 -6.45 5.47
C ALA A 172 -15.60 -5.02 5.86
N ALA A 173 -15.77 -4.10 4.89
CA ALA A 173 -16.22 -2.74 5.18
C ALA A 173 -17.62 -2.72 5.81
N GLY A 174 -18.53 -3.55 5.33
CA GLY A 174 -19.88 -3.71 5.88
C GLY A 174 -19.86 -4.25 7.32
N GLU A 175 -19.08 -5.29 7.60
CA GLU A 175 -18.91 -5.84 8.95
C GLU A 175 -18.29 -4.83 9.92
N GLN A 176 -17.36 -4.02 9.42
CA GLN A 176 -16.71 -2.94 10.15
C GLN A 176 -17.57 -1.68 10.29
N HIS A 177 -18.74 -1.64 9.65
CA HIS A 177 -19.63 -0.48 9.59
C HIS A 177 -18.93 0.78 9.04
N VAL A 178 -18.01 0.61 8.10
CA VAL A 178 -17.31 1.70 7.41
C VAL A 178 -18.08 2.09 6.16
N GLY A 179 -18.45 3.35 6.07
CA GLY A 179 -19.16 3.94 4.94
C GLY A 179 -18.31 4.92 4.12
N ALA A 180 -18.83 5.29 2.95
CA ALA A 180 -18.22 6.34 2.14
C ALA A 180 -18.12 7.66 2.93
N GLY A 181 -16.96 8.31 2.86
CA GLY A 181 -16.68 9.56 3.59
C GLY A 181 -16.20 9.36 5.03
N ASP A 182 -16.15 8.13 5.55
CA ASP A 182 -15.58 7.90 6.87
C ASP A 182 -14.09 8.24 6.92
N ARG A 183 -13.68 8.73 8.09
CA ARG A 183 -12.29 8.93 8.48
C ARG A 183 -11.94 7.85 9.48
N VAL A 184 -11.30 6.79 9.02
CA VAL A 184 -11.06 5.58 9.79
C VAL A 184 -9.68 5.63 10.43
N LEU A 185 -9.62 5.67 11.76
CA LEU A 185 -8.36 5.49 12.48
C LEU A 185 -8.11 4.00 12.70
N SER A 186 -6.89 3.54 12.41
CA SER A 186 -6.49 2.14 12.57
C SER A 186 -5.09 2.00 13.13
N THR A 187 -4.91 1.01 14.01
CA THR A 187 -3.60 0.55 14.50
C THR A 187 -3.29 -0.88 14.04
N ARG A 188 -4.11 -1.43 13.14
CA ARG A 188 -3.95 -2.79 12.61
C ARG A 188 -2.66 -2.90 11.80
N ARG A 189 -2.03 -4.07 11.88
CA ARG A 189 -0.92 -4.48 11.03
C ARG A 189 -1.45 -5.18 9.78
N TRP A 190 -0.61 -5.32 8.74
CA TRP A 190 -0.99 -5.97 7.48
C TRP A 190 -0.07 -7.15 7.09
N PRO A 191 0.17 -8.15 7.97
CA PRO A 191 1.09 -9.24 7.65
C PRO A 191 0.52 -10.28 6.67
N THR A 192 -0.81 -10.36 6.50
CA THR A 192 -1.45 -11.35 5.63
C THR A 192 -2.44 -10.72 4.64
N ALA A 193 -2.88 -11.48 3.63
CA ALA A 193 -3.89 -11.00 2.67
C ALA A 193 -5.18 -10.57 3.36
N ASP A 194 -5.63 -11.30 4.38
CA ASP A 194 -6.83 -10.95 5.14
C ASP A 194 -6.64 -9.66 5.94
N ASP A 195 -5.44 -9.41 6.45
CA ASP A 195 -5.12 -8.18 7.17
C ASP A 195 -5.03 -6.97 6.21
N VAL A 196 -4.48 -7.14 5.00
CA VAL A 196 -4.52 -6.10 3.96
C VAL A 196 -5.96 -5.81 3.54
N VAL A 197 -6.76 -6.86 3.33
CA VAL A 197 -8.18 -6.72 2.96
C VAL A 197 -8.96 -5.97 4.03
N THR A 198 -8.82 -6.37 5.29
CA THR A 198 -9.60 -5.81 6.40
C THR A 198 -9.03 -4.51 6.97
N GLY A 199 -7.75 -4.21 6.73
CA GLY A 199 -7.04 -3.07 7.30
C GLY A 199 -6.80 -1.90 6.34
N LEU A 200 -6.79 -2.16 5.02
CA LEU A 200 -6.57 -1.14 3.99
C LEU A 200 -7.67 -1.19 2.92
N LEU A 201 -7.91 -2.36 2.31
CA LEU A 201 -8.76 -2.44 1.12
C LEU A 201 -10.24 -2.22 1.45
N SER A 202 -10.72 -2.65 2.61
CA SER A 202 -12.10 -2.40 3.06
C SER A 202 -12.42 -0.90 3.07
N ILE A 203 -11.47 -0.09 3.56
CA ILE A 203 -11.58 1.36 3.64
C ILE A 203 -11.54 1.97 2.23
N LEU A 204 -10.59 1.53 1.39
CA LEU A 204 -10.46 2.05 0.03
C LEU A 204 -11.68 1.70 -0.85
N ALA A 205 -12.18 0.46 -0.76
CA ALA A 205 -13.25 -0.08 -1.61
C ALA A 205 -14.59 0.65 -1.46
N VAL A 206 -14.83 1.32 -0.33
CA VAL A 206 -16.05 2.09 -0.07
C VAL A 206 -15.85 3.60 -0.17
N GLY A 207 -14.66 4.07 -0.54
CA GLY A 207 -14.41 5.51 -0.64
C GLY A 207 -14.09 6.19 0.71
N ALA A 208 -13.85 5.45 1.79
CA ALA A 208 -13.42 5.99 3.09
C ALA A 208 -11.91 6.27 3.14
N SER A 209 -11.46 7.11 4.06
CA SER A 209 -10.04 7.48 4.20
C SER A 209 -9.42 6.89 5.46
N LEU A 210 -8.12 6.61 5.43
CA LEU A 210 -7.39 5.95 6.50
C LEU A 210 -6.51 6.95 7.29
N VAL A 211 -6.50 6.82 8.60
CA VAL A 211 -5.50 7.34 9.54
C VAL A 211 -4.79 6.14 10.14
N GLN A 212 -3.68 5.73 9.55
CA GLN A 212 -2.87 4.61 10.03
C GLN A 212 -1.91 5.10 11.12
N VAL A 213 -1.88 4.42 12.25
CA VAL A 213 -1.01 4.73 13.38
C VAL A 213 -0.10 3.55 13.68
N SER A 214 1.21 3.77 13.55
CA SER A 214 2.26 2.89 14.06
C SER A 214 2.68 3.30 15.47
N ASN A 215 3.12 2.31 16.24
CA ASN A 215 3.66 2.47 17.61
C ASN A 215 2.77 3.34 18.53
N PRO A 216 1.45 3.10 18.60
CA PRO A 216 0.50 4.06 19.15
C PRO A 216 0.79 4.45 20.61
N ASP A 217 0.83 5.76 20.86
CA ASP A 217 0.82 6.31 22.21
C ASP A 217 -0.63 6.47 22.69
N ALA A 218 -1.02 5.68 23.69
CA ALA A 218 -2.35 5.73 24.29
C ALA A 218 -2.73 7.15 24.77
N GLY A 219 -1.77 7.95 25.23
CA GLY A 219 -1.98 9.33 25.67
C GLY A 219 -2.26 10.32 24.53
N ALA A 220 -1.94 9.95 23.29
CA ALA A 220 -2.11 10.79 22.10
C ALA A 220 -3.39 10.47 21.30
N MET A 221 -4.00 9.29 21.51
CA MET A 221 -5.09 8.78 20.67
C MET A 221 -6.34 9.64 20.68
N GLU A 222 -6.81 10.09 21.85
CA GLU A 222 -8.01 10.92 21.95
C GLU A 222 -7.84 12.25 21.21
N ARG A 223 -6.69 12.90 21.39
CA ARG A 223 -6.33 14.11 20.65
C ARG A 223 -6.32 13.86 19.15
N ARG A 224 -5.83 12.71 18.70
CA ARG A 224 -5.78 12.34 17.28
C ARG A 224 -7.17 12.14 16.68
N VAL A 225 -8.06 11.47 17.41
CA VAL A 225 -9.46 11.31 17.01
C VAL A 225 -10.09 12.67 16.75
N VAL A 226 -9.87 13.64 17.64
CA VAL A 226 -10.37 15.02 17.47
C VAL A 226 -9.71 15.74 16.31
N SER A 227 -8.38 15.74 16.22
CA SER A 227 -7.64 16.52 15.21
C SER A 227 -7.86 16.03 13.78
N GLU A 228 -7.93 14.72 13.61
CA GLU A 228 -8.15 14.09 12.30
C GLU A 228 -9.64 13.98 11.95
N LYS A 229 -10.55 14.36 12.88
CA LYS A 229 -12.01 14.24 12.72
C LYS A 229 -12.44 12.80 12.43
N VAL A 230 -11.88 11.86 13.18
CA VAL A 230 -12.12 10.42 13.03
C VAL A 230 -13.60 10.13 13.29
N THR A 231 -14.22 9.40 12.37
CA THR A 231 -15.61 8.95 12.48
C THR A 231 -15.72 7.51 12.94
N THR A 232 -14.71 6.69 12.61
CA THR A 232 -14.68 5.25 12.89
C THR A 232 -13.29 4.84 13.36
N GLN A 233 -13.20 3.92 14.33
CA GLN A 233 -11.94 3.39 14.85
C GLN A 233 -11.89 1.87 14.68
N LEU A 234 -10.81 1.37 14.11
CA LEU A 234 -10.51 -0.06 13.99
C LEU A 234 -9.33 -0.38 14.89
N ALA A 235 -9.61 -1.03 16.02
CA ALA A 235 -8.55 -1.54 16.89
C ALA A 235 -7.85 -2.73 16.22
N GLY A 236 -6.52 -2.81 16.41
CA GLY A 236 -5.71 -3.98 16.12
C GLY A 236 -5.41 -4.83 17.34
#